data_AF-A0A7X9WK77-F1
#
_entry.id   AF-A0A7X9WK77-F1
#
_cell.length_a   1.000
_cell.length_b   1.000
_cell.length_c   1.000
_cell.angle_alpha   90.00
_cell.angle_beta   90.00
_cell.angle_gamma   90.00
#
_symmetry.space_group_name_H-M   'P 1'
#
loop_
_entity.id
_entity.type
_entity.pdbx_description
1 polymer ?
#
loop_
_entity_poly.entity_id
_entity_poly.type
_entity_poly.pdbx_seq_one_letter_code
_entity_poly.pdbx_strand_id
1 'polypeptide(L)'
;MIRKGLLAAAAAWAALAATAAHAQAFGGRDIPCLEAHEAEAVMLLIAPGAIKGVTQACTPYFTAGAFLSGSGGRAQLARYESAAKGAEGAAGAGIAKLLGLPPAAASVPGSSAGFASLAQMMVLGELDQMDTIRCYAFDRMFRLLDPLPPQNVASVLTIVAELGSRDKKQKPLPITICARKAR
;
A
#
# COMPACT_ATOMS: atom_id res chain seq x y z
N MET A 1 0.81 -23.01 29.06
CA MET A 1 -0.03 -21.79 29.01
C MET A 1 0.58 -20.64 28.19
N ILE A 2 1.46 -20.91 27.20
CA ILE A 2 2.28 -19.87 26.52
C ILE A 2 1.68 -19.39 25.17
N ARG A 3 0.59 -20.01 24.68
CA ARG A 3 0.05 -19.75 23.33
C ARG A 3 -0.85 -18.51 23.17
N LYS A 4 -1.31 -17.87 24.26
CA LYS A 4 -2.25 -16.74 24.18
C LYS A 4 -1.58 -15.36 24.10
N GLY A 5 -0.28 -15.25 24.44
CA GLY A 5 0.43 -13.96 24.43
C GLY A 5 0.86 -13.48 23.03
N LEU A 6 1.21 -14.41 22.12
CA LEU A 6 1.63 -14.05 20.76
C LEU A 6 0.48 -13.58 19.85
N LEU A 7 -0.76 -14.01 20.13
CA LEU A 7 -1.93 -13.58 19.36
C LEU A 7 -2.40 -12.17 19.74
N ALA A 8 -2.08 -11.70 20.94
CA ALA A 8 -2.43 -10.34 21.39
C ALA A 8 -1.50 -9.27 20.80
N ALA A 9 -0.21 -9.58 20.59
CA ALA A 9 0.74 -8.65 19.99
C ALA A 9 0.50 -8.43 18.48
N ALA A 10 -0.03 -9.44 17.77
CA ALA A 10 -0.40 -9.32 16.36
C ALA A 10 -1.69 -8.49 16.15
N ALA A 11 -2.60 -8.48 17.12
CA ALA A 11 -3.84 -7.70 17.05
C ALA A 11 -3.62 -6.18 17.13
N ALA A 12 -2.54 -5.74 17.79
CA ALA A 12 -2.20 -4.32 17.88
C ALA A 12 -1.72 -3.73 16.54
N TRP A 13 -1.10 -4.53 15.67
CA TRP A 13 -0.70 -4.11 14.32
C TRP A 13 -1.89 -4.00 13.35
N ALA A 14 -2.92 -4.85 13.54
CA ALA A 14 -4.15 -4.80 12.74
C ALA A 14 -5.05 -3.60 13.11
N ALA A 15 -4.98 -3.09 14.34
CA ALA A 15 -5.81 -1.99 14.80
C ALA A 15 -5.42 -0.64 14.16
N LEU A 16 -4.15 -0.41 13.81
CA LEU A 16 -3.73 0.81 13.09
C LEU A 16 -4.09 0.80 11.59
N ALA A 17 -4.46 -0.35 11.03
CA ALA A 17 -4.97 -0.45 9.65
C ALA A 17 -6.51 -0.34 9.56
N ALA A 18 -7.20 -0.27 10.70
CA ALA A 18 -8.66 -0.37 10.76
C ALA A 18 -9.41 0.95 10.50
N THR A 19 -8.72 2.06 10.25
CA THR A 19 -9.34 3.35 9.86
C THR A 19 -9.53 3.49 8.35
N ALA A 20 -9.69 2.41 7.60
CA ALA A 20 -10.32 2.46 6.27
C ALA A 20 -11.83 2.27 6.43
N ALA A 21 -12.49 3.36 6.81
CA ALA A 21 -13.96 3.45 6.86
C ALA A 21 -14.57 3.81 5.50
N HIS A 22 -14.00 3.38 4.36
CA HIS A 22 -14.61 3.59 3.04
C HIS A 22 -14.40 2.39 2.11
N ALA A 23 -14.92 1.22 2.46
CA ALA A 23 -15.17 0.14 1.50
C ALA A 23 -16.61 0.21 0.91
N GLN A 24 -17.35 1.30 1.18
CA GLN A 24 -18.75 1.47 0.79
C GLN A 24 -18.93 2.74 -0.04
N ALA A 25 -18.31 2.83 -1.21
CA ALA A 25 -18.63 3.88 -2.18
C ALA A 25 -18.16 3.58 -3.62
N PHE A 26 -18.29 2.34 -4.10
CA PHE A 26 -18.22 2.05 -5.55
C PHE A 26 -19.45 1.26 -6.01
N GLY A 27 -20.62 1.89 -5.89
CA GLY A 27 -21.79 1.65 -6.77
C GLY A 27 -22.29 0.22 -6.98
N GLY A 28 -22.21 -0.68 -5.98
CA GLY A 28 -22.81 -2.02 -6.08
C GLY A 28 -22.23 -2.91 -7.17
N ARG A 29 -21.02 -2.60 -7.67
CA ARG A 29 -20.30 -3.44 -8.63
C ARG A 29 -19.29 -4.28 -7.86
N ASP A 30 -19.31 -5.59 -8.04
CA ASP A 30 -18.24 -6.46 -7.56
C ASP A 30 -16.93 -5.97 -8.17
N ILE A 31 -16.04 -5.40 -7.35
CA ILE A 31 -14.70 -5.00 -7.81
C ILE A 31 -14.01 -6.30 -8.24
N PRO A 32 -13.62 -6.45 -9.53
CA PRO A 32 -12.98 -7.66 -9.99
C PRO A 32 -11.68 -7.87 -9.21
N CYS A 33 -11.48 -9.09 -8.72
CA CYS A 33 -10.27 -9.44 -8.02
C CYS A 33 -9.03 -9.26 -8.91
N LEU A 34 -7.90 -8.93 -8.31
CA LEU A 34 -6.61 -8.84 -8.99
C LEU A 34 -5.88 -10.18 -8.91
N GLU A 35 -5.27 -10.60 -10.02
CA GLU A 35 -4.28 -11.66 -9.99
C GLU A 35 -3.05 -11.19 -9.20
N ALA A 36 -2.31 -12.12 -8.60
CA ALA A 36 -1.18 -11.77 -7.73
C ALA A 36 -0.15 -10.85 -8.42
N HIS A 37 0.17 -11.12 -9.69
CA HIS A 37 1.11 -10.31 -10.45
C HIS A 37 0.56 -8.91 -10.79
N GLU A 38 -0.75 -8.78 -11.03
CA GLU A 38 -1.40 -7.49 -11.25
C GLU A 38 -1.38 -6.66 -9.96
N ALA A 39 -1.68 -7.29 -8.83
CA ALA A 39 -1.66 -6.64 -7.54
C ALA A 39 -0.25 -6.19 -7.15
N GLU A 40 0.77 -7.01 -7.37
CA GLU A 40 2.15 -6.64 -7.12
C GLU A 40 2.59 -5.44 -7.96
N ALA A 41 2.23 -5.43 -9.26
CA ALA A 41 2.52 -4.30 -10.14
C ALA A 41 1.78 -3.02 -9.70
N VAL A 42 0.51 -3.12 -9.29
CA VAL A 42 -0.26 -2.00 -8.74
C VAL A 42 0.36 -1.49 -7.44
N MET A 43 0.76 -2.38 -6.53
CA MET A 43 1.43 -2.03 -5.27
C MET A 43 2.73 -1.26 -5.51
N LEU A 44 3.55 -1.70 -6.48
CA LEU A 44 4.75 -0.98 -6.89
C LEU A 44 4.43 0.42 -7.42
N LEU A 45 3.34 0.56 -8.17
CA LEU A 45 2.94 1.83 -8.76
C LEU A 45 2.49 2.87 -7.73
N ILE A 46 1.75 2.44 -6.71
CA ILE A 46 1.19 3.34 -5.68
C ILE A 46 2.15 3.61 -4.51
N ALA A 47 3.14 2.74 -4.29
CA ALA A 47 4.05 2.83 -3.15
C ALA A 47 4.79 4.18 -3.03
N PRO A 48 5.30 4.83 -4.12
CA PRO A 48 5.90 6.16 -4.01
C PRO A 48 4.92 7.19 -3.44
N GLY A 49 3.65 7.12 -3.85
CA GLY A 49 2.58 7.95 -3.33
C GLY A 49 2.35 7.75 -1.84
N ALA A 50 2.32 6.50 -1.39
CA ALA A 50 2.18 6.19 0.03
C ALA A 50 3.36 6.71 0.86
N ILE A 51 4.60 6.53 0.39
CA ILE A 51 5.80 7.08 1.04
C ILE A 51 5.71 8.60 1.14
N LYS A 52 5.34 9.29 0.04
CA LYS A 52 5.16 10.74 0.02
C LYS A 52 4.07 11.21 0.98
N GLY A 53 2.93 10.52 0.99
CA GLY A 53 1.79 10.83 1.86
C GLY A 53 2.16 10.74 3.33
N VAL A 54 2.78 9.63 3.75
CA VAL A 54 3.25 9.47 5.14
C VAL A 54 4.32 10.50 5.48
N THR A 55 5.30 10.72 4.59
CA THR A 55 6.35 11.71 4.82
C THR A 55 5.76 13.11 5.01
N GLN A 56 4.81 13.49 4.16
CA GLN A 56 4.13 14.78 4.25
C GLN A 56 3.30 14.90 5.52
N ALA A 57 2.48 13.90 5.85
CA ALA A 57 1.66 13.89 7.06
C ALA A 57 2.51 13.99 8.34
N CYS A 58 3.70 13.38 8.33
CA CYS A 58 4.55 13.29 9.51
C CYS A 58 5.63 14.37 9.62
N THR A 59 5.88 15.13 8.56
CA THR A 59 6.86 16.23 8.56
C THR A 59 6.66 17.21 9.73
N PRO A 60 5.43 17.65 10.08
CA PRO A 60 5.21 18.56 11.21
C PRO A 60 5.62 17.99 12.59
N TYR A 61 5.71 16.66 12.73
CA TYR A 61 5.99 15.98 13.99
C TYR A 61 7.44 15.52 14.13
N PHE A 62 8.19 15.50 13.03
CA PHE A 62 9.59 15.11 13.05
C PHE A 62 10.46 16.21 13.63
N THR A 63 11.31 15.83 14.58
CA THR A 63 12.46 16.65 14.98
C THR A 63 13.67 16.25 14.12
N ALA A 64 14.82 16.88 14.35
CA ALA A 64 16.02 16.56 13.59
C ALA A 64 16.36 15.05 13.67
N GLY A 65 16.63 14.42 12.52
CA GLY A 65 17.12 13.03 12.45
C GLY A 65 16.09 11.93 12.14
N ALA A 66 14.84 12.28 11.81
CA ALA A 66 13.90 11.32 11.23
C ALA A 66 14.42 10.80 9.87
N PHE A 67 14.22 9.51 9.62
CA PHE A 67 14.67 8.85 8.40
C PHE A 67 13.91 9.33 7.16
N LEU A 68 12.58 9.41 7.26
CA LEU A 68 11.69 9.80 6.16
C LEU A 68 11.96 11.22 5.65
N SER A 69 12.24 12.17 6.54
CA SER A 69 12.62 13.54 6.16
C SER A 69 14.11 13.68 5.78
N GLY A 70 14.91 12.64 6.02
CA GLY A 70 16.35 12.61 5.79
C GLY A 70 16.78 12.20 4.38
N SER A 71 18.09 12.02 4.19
CA SER A 71 18.66 11.49 2.94
C SER A 71 18.28 10.03 2.70
N GLY A 72 18.14 9.22 3.77
CA GLY A 72 17.71 7.83 3.69
C GLY A 72 16.32 7.68 3.07
N GLY A 73 15.32 8.40 3.61
CA GLY A 73 13.97 8.42 3.06
C GLY A 73 13.91 8.89 1.60
N ARG A 74 14.69 9.93 1.23
CA ARG A 74 14.81 10.37 -0.16
C ARG A 74 15.39 9.30 -1.08
N ALA A 75 16.43 8.60 -0.64
CA ALA A 75 17.04 7.52 -1.41
C ALA A 75 16.08 6.31 -1.54
N GLN A 76 15.34 5.98 -0.48
CA GLN A 76 14.29 4.96 -0.51
C GLN A 76 13.23 5.33 -1.54
N LEU A 77 12.67 6.54 -1.45
CA LEU A 77 11.64 7.02 -2.37
C LEU A 77 12.11 6.94 -3.83
N ALA A 78 13.34 7.33 -4.13
CA ALA A 78 13.89 7.25 -5.48
C ALA A 78 13.93 5.80 -6.04
N ARG A 79 14.24 4.81 -5.19
CA ARG A 79 14.19 3.38 -5.59
C ARG A 79 12.77 2.93 -5.89
N TYR A 80 11.80 3.36 -5.08
CA TYR A 80 10.39 3.07 -5.32
C TYR A 80 9.85 3.76 -6.58
N GLU A 81 10.24 5.01 -6.86
CA GLU A 81 9.87 5.70 -8.09
C GLU A 81 10.43 5.02 -9.34
N SER A 82 11.67 4.53 -9.28
CA SER A 82 12.27 3.74 -10.35
C SER A 82 11.54 2.42 -10.56
N ALA A 83 11.19 1.71 -9.49
CA ALA A 83 10.44 0.46 -9.57
C ALA A 83 9.01 0.67 -10.12
N ALA A 84 8.33 1.74 -9.71
CA ALA A 84 7.01 2.11 -10.21
C ALA A 84 7.01 2.36 -11.73
N LYS A 85 8.02 3.06 -12.24
CA LYS A 85 8.19 3.27 -13.70
C LYS A 85 8.37 1.94 -14.44
N GLY A 86 9.15 1.01 -13.90
CA GLY A 86 9.34 -0.32 -14.50
C GLY A 86 8.07 -1.19 -14.46
N ALA A 87 7.19 -0.98 -13.48
CA ALA A 87 5.96 -1.74 -13.28
C ALA A 87 4.75 -1.17 -14.05
N GLU A 88 4.85 0.02 -14.61
CA GLU A 88 3.72 0.77 -15.19
C GLU A 88 2.94 -0.03 -16.26
N GLY A 89 3.66 -0.67 -17.18
CA GLY A 89 3.04 -1.52 -18.21
C GLY A 89 2.32 -2.74 -17.62
N ALA A 90 2.92 -3.38 -16.61
CA ALA A 90 2.35 -4.55 -15.94
C ALA A 90 1.16 -4.20 -15.03
N ALA A 91 1.12 -2.97 -14.49
CA ALA A 91 0.07 -2.50 -13.60
C ALA A 91 -1.23 -2.15 -14.35
N GLY A 92 -1.15 -1.87 -15.66
CA GLY A 92 -2.30 -1.42 -16.47
C GLY A 92 -3.53 -2.33 -16.38
N ALA A 93 -3.36 -3.65 -16.47
CA ALA A 93 -4.48 -4.60 -16.36
C ALA A 93 -5.16 -4.56 -14.98
N GLY A 94 -4.37 -4.45 -13.90
CA GLY A 94 -4.89 -4.34 -12.54
C GLY A 94 -5.61 -3.02 -12.30
N ILE A 95 -5.06 -1.92 -12.82
CA ILE A 95 -5.70 -0.60 -12.78
C ILE A 95 -7.03 -0.61 -13.54
N ALA A 96 -7.07 -1.20 -14.74
CA ALA A 96 -8.29 -1.30 -15.54
C ALA A 96 -9.41 -1.98 -14.73
N LYS A 97 -9.07 -3.08 -14.06
CA LYS A 97 -9.97 -3.84 -13.18
C LYS A 97 -10.48 -2.98 -12.02
N LEU A 98 -9.60 -2.29 -11.31
CA LEU A 98 -9.97 -1.42 -10.18
C LEU A 98 -10.87 -0.26 -10.61
N LEU A 99 -10.65 0.30 -11.80
CA LEU A 99 -11.42 1.42 -12.34
C LEU A 99 -12.67 0.98 -13.15
N GLY A 100 -12.89 -0.32 -13.32
CA GLY A 100 -13.97 -0.84 -14.17
C GLY A 100 -13.84 -0.48 -15.66
N LEU A 101 -12.62 -0.23 -16.13
CA LEU A 101 -12.27 0.14 -17.49
C LEU A 101 -11.90 -1.09 -18.34
N PRO A 102 -12.08 -1.05 -19.68
CA PRO A 102 -11.53 -2.08 -20.54
C PRO A 102 -10.00 -2.10 -20.47
N PRO A 103 -9.32 -3.27 -20.60
CA PRO A 103 -7.87 -3.41 -20.41
C PRO A 103 -7.03 -2.45 -21.27
N ALA A 104 -7.50 -2.14 -22.47
CA ALA A 104 -6.84 -1.24 -23.41
C ALA A 104 -6.86 0.25 -23.00
N ALA A 105 -7.70 0.64 -22.02
CA ALA A 105 -7.83 2.02 -21.57
C ALA A 105 -6.91 2.40 -20.39
N ALA A 106 -6.33 1.41 -19.70
CA ALA A 106 -5.55 1.65 -18.47
C ALA A 106 -4.03 1.62 -18.67
N SER A 107 -3.55 1.22 -19.85
CA SER A 107 -2.15 1.35 -20.23
C SER A 107 -1.88 2.73 -20.79
N VAL A 108 -1.84 3.76 -19.93
CA VAL A 108 -1.41 5.11 -20.30
C VAL A 108 0.04 5.28 -19.87
N PRO A 109 1.02 5.30 -20.79
CA PRO A 109 2.41 5.60 -20.46
C PRO A 109 2.53 6.97 -19.78
N GLY A 110 3.28 7.05 -18.67
CA GLY A 110 3.44 8.27 -17.86
C GLY A 110 2.35 8.49 -16.80
N SER A 111 1.40 7.56 -16.64
CA SER A 111 0.37 7.57 -15.59
C SER A 111 0.90 7.22 -14.20
N SER A 112 2.11 6.64 -14.06
CA SER A 112 2.70 6.28 -12.77
C SER A 112 2.75 7.44 -11.78
N ALA A 113 3.02 8.65 -12.27
CA ALA A 113 3.02 9.86 -11.46
C ALA A 113 1.59 10.24 -11.00
N GLY A 114 0.60 10.06 -11.86
CA GLY A 114 -0.81 10.27 -11.52
C GLY A 114 -1.31 9.29 -10.45
N PHE A 115 -0.99 8.00 -10.60
CA PHE A 115 -1.33 6.98 -9.59
C PHE A 115 -0.60 7.19 -8.27
N ALA A 116 0.68 7.58 -8.31
CA ALA A 116 1.39 7.98 -7.10
C ALA A 116 0.73 9.19 -6.41
N SER A 117 0.26 10.17 -7.18
CA SER A 117 -0.42 11.35 -6.63
C SER A 117 -1.77 10.98 -6.01
N LEU A 118 -2.56 10.14 -6.69
CA LEU A 118 -3.82 9.61 -6.16
C LEU A 118 -3.59 8.85 -4.85
N ALA A 119 -2.61 7.95 -4.83
CA ALA A 119 -2.26 7.18 -3.64
C ALA A 119 -1.78 8.06 -2.49
N GLN A 120 -1.02 9.12 -2.78
CA GLN A 120 -0.62 10.12 -1.78
C GLN A 120 -1.84 10.81 -1.17
N MET A 121 -2.80 11.25 -1.99
CA MET A 121 -4.02 11.90 -1.50
C MET A 121 -4.87 10.96 -0.64
N MET A 122 -5.03 9.70 -1.06
CA MET A 122 -5.69 8.68 -0.26
C MET A 122 -4.99 8.48 1.08
N VAL A 123 -3.66 8.32 1.08
CA VAL A 123 -2.91 8.18 2.34
C VAL A 123 -3.09 9.42 3.22
N LEU A 124 -3.08 10.63 2.67
CA LEU A 124 -3.30 11.83 3.47
C LEU A 124 -4.70 11.88 4.11
N GLY A 125 -5.75 11.47 3.38
CA GLY A 125 -7.11 11.40 3.93
C GLY A 125 -7.26 10.39 5.07
N GLU A 126 -6.53 9.29 4.99
CA GLU A 126 -6.61 8.20 5.98
C GLU A 126 -5.79 8.49 7.25
N LEU A 127 -4.87 9.45 7.16
CA LEU A 127 -3.96 9.86 8.23
C LEU A 127 -4.45 11.14 8.95
N ASP A 128 -5.76 11.42 8.93
CA ASP A 128 -6.40 12.58 9.55
C ASP A 128 -6.06 12.80 11.04
N GLN A 129 -5.67 11.75 11.76
CA GLN A 129 -5.19 11.86 13.13
C GLN A 129 -3.73 11.42 13.20
N MET A 130 -2.79 12.34 12.98
CA MET A 130 -1.38 12.11 13.28
C MET A 130 -0.97 12.69 14.63
N ASP A 131 -0.03 11.99 15.25
CA ASP A 131 0.68 12.46 16.43
C ASP A 131 2.14 12.03 16.34
N THR A 132 2.95 12.57 17.24
CA THR A 132 4.39 12.30 17.28
C THR A 132 4.70 10.81 17.39
N ILE A 133 3.96 10.06 18.22
CA ILE A 133 4.22 8.64 18.47
C ILE A 133 3.98 7.83 17.19
N ARG A 134 2.84 8.05 16.52
CA ARG A 134 2.50 7.38 15.26
C ARG A 134 3.51 7.71 14.16
N CYS A 135 3.92 8.97 14.05
CA CYS A 135 4.88 9.37 13.04
C CYS A 135 6.26 8.73 13.23
N TYR A 136 6.75 8.62 14.46
CA TYR A 136 8.00 7.88 14.71
C TYR A 136 7.85 6.36 14.53
N ALA A 137 6.65 5.80 14.70
CA ALA A 137 6.39 4.40 14.34
C ALA A 137 6.50 4.18 12.82
N PHE A 138 5.91 5.08 12.01
CA PHE A 138 6.08 5.06 10.55
C PHE A 138 7.54 5.28 10.15
N ASP A 139 8.24 6.25 10.73
CA ASP A 139 9.65 6.51 10.45
C ASP A 139 10.52 5.26 10.65
N ARG A 140 10.32 4.58 11.79
CA ARG A 140 11.01 3.33 12.11
C ARG A 140 10.64 2.22 11.13
N MET A 141 9.37 2.09 10.77
CA MET A 141 8.91 1.10 9.80
C MET A 141 9.60 1.31 8.44
N PHE A 142 9.60 2.53 7.91
CA PHE A 142 10.24 2.82 6.63
C PHE A 142 11.75 2.63 6.67
N ARG A 143 12.40 2.98 7.80
CA ARG A 143 13.82 2.67 8.02
C ARG A 143 14.13 1.17 7.98
N LEU A 144 13.24 0.32 8.53
CA LEU A 144 13.39 -1.14 8.49
C LEU A 144 13.13 -1.72 7.11
N LEU A 145 12.27 -1.09 6.30
CA LEU A 145 11.98 -1.48 4.93
C LEU A 145 13.04 -1.00 3.93
N ASP A 146 13.84 0.02 4.27
CA ASP A 146 14.87 0.61 3.41
C ASP A 146 15.80 -0.40 2.71
N PRO A 147 16.37 -1.42 3.38
CA PRO A 147 17.26 -2.38 2.72
C PRO A 147 16.53 -3.36 1.79
N LEU A 148 15.20 -3.46 1.85
CA LEU A 148 14.46 -4.39 1.02
C LEU A 148 14.24 -3.80 -0.38
N PRO A 149 14.41 -4.61 -1.45
CA PRO A 149 14.00 -4.23 -2.78
C PRO A 149 12.48 -3.92 -2.81
N PRO A 150 12.04 -2.90 -3.56
CA PRO A 150 10.62 -2.58 -3.68
C PRO A 150 9.75 -3.77 -4.10
N GLN A 151 10.28 -4.65 -4.97
CA GLN A 151 9.61 -5.86 -5.45
C GLN A 151 9.29 -6.79 -4.28
N ASN A 152 10.27 -7.09 -3.43
CA ASN A 152 10.08 -7.98 -2.29
C ASN A 152 9.01 -7.45 -1.33
N VAL A 153 8.99 -6.13 -1.09
CA VAL A 153 7.96 -5.50 -0.26
C VAL A 153 6.58 -5.64 -0.92
N ALA A 154 6.49 -5.38 -2.22
CA ALA A 154 5.24 -5.54 -2.97
C ALA A 154 4.73 -6.99 -2.95
N SER A 155 5.60 -7.99 -3.18
CA SER A 155 5.19 -9.41 -3.13
C SER A 155 4.68 -9.80 -1.73
N VAL A 156 5.34 -9.34 -0.66
CA VAL A 156 4.89 -9.60 0.73
C VAL A 156 3.53 -8.96 0.98
N LEU A 157 3.33 -7.70 0.58
CA LEU A 157 2.05 -7.02 0.72
C LEU A 157 0.94 -7.71 -0.07
N THR A 158 1.23 -8.19 -1.28
CA THR A 158 0.29 -8.99 -2.08
C THR A 158 -0.09 -10.29 -1.39
N ILE A 159 0.86 -11.01 -0.78
CA ILE A 159 0.58 -12.25 -0.04
C ILE A 159 -0.31 -11.96 1.17
N VAL A 160 -0.02 -10.89 1.92
CA VAL A 160 -0.86 -10.47 3.05
C VAL A 160 -2.27 -10.12 2.59
N ALA A 161 -2.40 -9.44 1.45
CA ALA A 161 -3.70 -9.13 0.86
C ALA A 161 -4.45 -10.38 0.39
N GLU A 162 -3.75 -11.36 -0.18
CA GLU A 162 -4.32 -12.67 -0.56
C GLU A 162 -4.84 -13.43 0.66
N LEU A 163 -4.09 -13.44 1.76
CA LEU A 163 -4.50 -14.09 3.00
C LEU A 163 -5.71 -13.38 3.63
N GLY A 164 -5.73 -12.05 3.66
CA GLY A 164 -6.86 -11.27 4.16
C GLY A 164 -8.13 -11.43 3.32
N SER A 165 -7.99 -11.50 1.99
CA SER A 165 -9.13 -11.68 1.06
C SER A 165 -9.84 -13.03 1.24
N ARG A 166 -9.16 -14.04 1.82
CA ARG A 166 -9.74 -15.37 2.10
C ARG A 166 -10.55 -15.39 3.39
N ASP A 167 -10.31 -14.46 4.31
CA ASP A 167 -11.01 -14.39 5.58
C ASP A 167 -12.25 -13.50 5.47
N LYS A 168 -13.40 -14.13 5.20
CA LYS A 168 -14.71 -13.46 5.06
C LYS A 168 -15.17 -12.71 6.32
N LYS A 169 -14.49 -12.88 7.46
CA LYS A 169 -14.82 -12.20 8.72
C LYS A 169 -14.07 -10.86 8.88
N GLN A 170 -13.08 -10.59 8.02
CA GLN A 170 -12.33 -9.35 8.04
C GLN A 170 -12.91 -8.35 7.04
N LYS A 171 -12.81 -7.05 7.35
CA LYS A 171 -13.22 -5.98 6.45
C LYS A 171 -12.37 -6.10 5.17
N PRO A 172 -12.97 -6.10 3.96
CA PRO A 172 -12.21 -6.28 2.73
C PRO A 172 -11.16 -5.16 2.60
N LEU A 173 -9.95 -5.55 2.26
CA LEU A 173 -8.89 -4.62 1.90
C LEU A 173 -9.33 -3.85 0.63
N PRO A 174 -8.81 -2.63 0.41
CA PRO A 174 -9.11 -1.85 -0.80
C PRO A 174 -8.72 -2.58 -2.10
N ILE A 175 -7.89 -3.63 -2.01
CA ILE A 175 -7.56 -4.53 -3.11
C ILE A 175 -7.93 -5.96 -2.69
N THR A 176 -8.77 -6.62 -3.49
CA THR A 176 -9.10 -8.05 -3.33
C THR A 176 -8.26 -8.88 -4.30
N ILE A 177 -7.53 -9.87 -3.78
CA ILE A 177 -6.72 -10.78 -4.62
C ILE A 177 -7.57 -12.01 -4.99
N CYS A 178 -7.50 -12.43 -6.24
CA CYS A 178 -8.20 -13.61 -6.71
C CYS A 178 -7.78 -14.84 -5.92
N ALA A 179 -8.74 -15.67 -5.51
CA ALA A 179 -8.42 -16.96 -4.93
C ALA A 179 -7.64 -17.79 -5.96
N ARG A 180 -6.39 -18.13 -5.66
CA ARG A 180 -5.61 -19.04 -6.51
C ARG A 180 -6.41 -20.32 -6.72
N LYS A 181 -6.69 -20.67 -7.97
CA LYS A 181 -7.18 -22.01 -8.31
C LYS A 181 -6.12 -23.01 -7.86
N ALA A 182 -6.45 -23.84 -6.87
CA ALA A 182 -5.59 -24.97 -6.51
C ALA A 182 -5.40 -25.83 -7.77
N ARG A 183 -4.13 -26.10 -8.12
CA ARG A 183 -3.81 -27.16 -9.08
C ARG A 183 -4.00 -28.51 -8.41
#